data_AF-A0A1H3HWU8-F1
#
_entry.id   AF-A0A1H3HWU8-F1
#
_cell.length_a   1.000
_cell.length_b   1.000
_cell.length_c   1.000
_cell.angle_alpha   90.00
_cell.angle_beta   90.00
_cell.angle_gamma   90.00
#
_symmetry.space_group_name_H-M   'P 1'
#
loop_
_entity.id
_entity.type
_entity.pdbx_description
1 polymer ?
#
loop_
_entity_poly.entity_id
_entity_poly.type
_entity_poly.pdbx_seq_one_letter_code
_entity_poly.pdbx_strand_id
1 'polypeptide(L)' 'MRTSTIVLIAGVLLFALPIPGTFILGVLVAATGVALRVFVE' A
#
# COMPACT_ATOMS: atom_id res chain seq x y z
N MET A 1 13.79 6.51 -1.03
CA MET A 1 12.80 6.04 -0.02
C MET A 1 12.96 4.53 0.12
N ARG A 2 12.80 3.97 1.32
CA ARG A 2 12.78 2.50 1.49
C ARG A 2 11.64 1.89 0.68
N THR A 3 11.84 0.68 0.14
CA THR A 3 10.84 0.00 -0.71
C THR A 3 9.52 -0.15 0.02
N SER A 4 9.55 -0.51 1.31
CA SER A 4 8.37 -0.58 2.17
C SER A 4 7.56 0.72 2.17
N THR A 5 8.23 1.87 2.19
CA THR A 5 7.60 3.20 2.21
C THR A 5 6.96 3.52 0.87
N ILE A 6 7.61 3.17 -0.25
CA ILE A 6 7.05 3.38 -1.59
C ILE A 6 5.77 2.55 -1.75
N VAL A 7 5.81 1.28 -1.36
CA VAL A 7 4.66 0.37 -1.46
C VAL A 7 3.51 0.85 -0.57
N LEU A 8 3.81 1.29 0.65
CA LEU A 8 2.79 1.77 1.58
C LEU A 8 2.11 3.05 1.06
N ILE A 9 2.88 4.01 0.53
CA ILE A 9 2.33 5.23 -0.09
C ILE A 9 1.51 4.88 -1.33
N ALA A 10 1.99 3.99 -2.20
CA ALA A 10 1.24 3.56 -3.38
C ALA A 10 -0.11 2.94 -3.02
N GLY A 11 -0.16 2.14 -1.95
CA GLY A 11 -1.40 1.56 -1.44
C GLY A 11 -2.38 2.61 -0.92
N VAL A 12 -1.89 3.59 -0.15
CA VAL A 12 -2.72 4.71 0.33
C VAL A 12 -3.26 5.54 -0.83
N LEU A 13 -2.45 5.81 -1.85
CA LEU A 13 -2.89 6.55 -3.04
C LEU A 13 -3.95 5.77 -3.83
N LEU A 14 -3.76 4.47 -4.02
CA LEU A 14 -4.75 3.60 -4.67
C LEU A 14 -6.08 3.53 -3.89
N PHE A 15 -5.99 3.48 -2.56
CA PHE A 15 -7.16 3.49 -1.68
C PHE A 15 -7.94 4.80 -1.79
N ALA A 16 -7.25 5.93 -1.92
CA ALA A 16 -7.87 7.25 -2.01
C ALA A 16 -8.53 7.53 -3.38
N LEU A 17 -8.33 6.68 -4.39
CA LEU A 17 -8.96 6.87 -5.71
C LEU A 17 -10.47 6.66 -5.62
N PRO A 18 -11.28 7.57 -6.19
CA PRO A 18 -12.74 7.43 -6.23
C PRO A 18 -13.18 6.48 -7.35
N ILE A 19 -12.54 5.32 -7.47
CA ILE A 19 -12.82 4.29 -8.47
C ILE A 19 -13.34 3.05 -7.73
N PRO A 20 -14.53 2.54 -8.08
CA PRO A 20 -15.06 1.32 -7.47
C PRO A 20 -14.06 0.16 -7.58
N GLY A 21 -13.76 -0.49 -6.46
CA GLY A 21 -12.85 -1.64 -6.40
C GLY A 21 -11.36 -1.30 -6.16
N THR A 22 -10.90 -0.07 -6.39
CA THR A 22 -9.49 0.31 -6.09
C THR A 22 -9.22 0.42 -4.60
N PHE A 23 -10.25 0.64 -3.78
CA PHE A 23 -10.17 0.60 -2.32
C PHE A 23 -9.60 -0.72 -1.81
N ILE A 24 -10.13 -1.86 -2.27
CA ILE A 24 -9.66 -3.18 -1.83
C ILE A 24 -8.21 -3.40 -2.26
N LEU A 25 -7.90 -3.08 -3.52
CA LEU A 25 -6.53 -3.14 -4.04
C LEU A 25 -5.58 -2.26 -3.21
N GLY A 26 -5.98 -1.03 -2.89
CA GLY A 26 -5.22 -0.08 -2.10
C GLY A 26 -4.94 -0.57 -0.68
N VAL A 27 -5.93 -1.18 -0.01
CA VAL A 27 -5.72 -1.83 1.30
C VAL A 27 -4.71 -2.95 1.20
N LEU A 28 -4.81 -3.84 0.21
CA LEU A 28 -3.89 -4.96 0.05
C LEU A 28 -2.45 -4.49 -0.22
N VAL A 29 -2.30 -3.47 -1.07
CA VAL A 29 -0.99 -2.88 -1.37
C VAL A 29 -0.42 -2.17 -0.14
N ALA A 30 -1.23 -1.40 0.60
CA ALA A 30 -0.79 -0.73 1.82
C ALA A 30 -0.37 -1.75 2.90
N ALA A 31 -1.16 -2.81 3.09
CA ALA A 31 -0.85 -3.90 4.01
C ALA A 31 0.45 -4.61 3.62
N THR A 32 0.70 -4.79 2.32
CA THR A 32 1.98 -5.33 1.82
C THR A 32 3.15 -4.42 2.17
N GLY A 33 3.00 -3.10 2.03
CA GLY A 33 4.02 -2.12 2.43
C GLY A 33 4.32 -2.18 3.94
N VAL A 34 3.30 -2.36 4.77
CA VAL A 34 3.46 -2.60 6.22
C VAL A 34 4.19 -3.91 6.48
N ALA A 35 3.79 -5.00 5.81
CA ALA A 35 4.42 -6.31 5.96
C ALA A 35 5.91 -6.27 5.56
N LEU A 36 6.25 -5.62 4.46
CA LEU A 36 7.64 -5.43 4.04
C LEU A 36 8.43 -4.67 5.11
N ARG A 37 7.85 -3.63 5.71
CA ARG A 37 8.51 -2.85 6.77
C ARG A 37 8.76 -3.67 8.05
N VAL A 38 7.86 -4.60 8.38
CA VAL A 38 7.89 -5.32 9.66
C VAL A 38 8.68 -6.63 9.56
N PHE A 39 8.59 -7.34 8.43
CA PHE A 39 9.10 -8.71 8.31
C PHE A 39 10.33 -8.86 7.41
N VAL A 40 10.66 -7.85 6.59
CA VAL A 40 11.74 -7.94 5.60
C VAL A 40 12.84 -6.91 5.84
N GLU A 41 12.45 -5.70 6.24
CA GLU A 41 13.30 -4.52 6.35
C GLU A 41 13.81 -4.20 7.76
#